data_AF-A0A0H1APX8-F1
#
_entry.id   AF-A0A0H1APX8-F1
#
_cell.length_a   1.000
_cell.length_b   1.000
_cell.length_c   1.000
_cell.angle_alpha   90.00
_cell.angle_beta   90.00
_cell.angle_gamma   90.00
#
_symmetry.space_group_name_H-M   'P 1'
#
loop_
_entity.id
_entity.type
_entity.pdbx_description
1 polymer ?
#
loop_
_entity_poly.entity_id
_entity_poly.type
_entity_poly.pdbx_seq_one_letter_code
_entity_poly.pdbx_strand_id
1 'polypeptide(L)'
;MTDASRHDPSRTIRAPRGSELTCRSWLTEAPFRMLQNNLDPDVAERPEDLVVYGGIGRAARDWACYDAILESLKTLGDDETLLVQSGKPVGVFRTHADAPRVLIANSNLVPHWATWEHFHELDRKGLAMYGQMTAGSWIYIGSQGIVQGTYETFVEMGRQHYGGDLTGRWILTAGLGGMGGAQPLAASLAGACSLTIECQQSRIDFRLKTRYVDEQADDLDDALARIERYTRAGEAKSIALLGNAAQVLPELARRGVRPDCVTDQTSAHDPVHGYLPIGWTVERWLAEQAANPGAVRDAAKASMRVHVEAMLAFHAQGIPTVDYGNNIRQMAKDEGLGNAFDFPGFVPAYVRPLFCRGIGPFRWVALSGDPEDIARTDAKVKALIPDDPHLHRWLDMAAERIAFQGLPARICWVGLGLRHKLGLAFNEMVRTGELKAPIVIGRDHLDSGSVASPNRETEAMADGSDAVSDWPLLNAMLNVAGGATWVSLHHGGGVGMGYSQHSGVVIVCDGSEAADRRIERVLWNDPATGVMRHADAGYDIAVGCAKAQGLDLPMLA
;
A
#
# COMPACT_ATOMS: atom_id res chain seq x y z
N MET A 1 -17.76 -14.39 22.35
CA MET A 1 -17.72 -15.61 21.50
C MET A 1 -17.12 -15.36 20.10
N THR A 2 -16.79 -14.12 19.71
CA THR A 2 -16.31 -13.79 18.35
C THR A 2 -14.79 -13.93 18.16
N ASP A 3 -13.97 -13.71 19.18
CA ASP A 3 -12.50 -13.68 19.03
C ASP A 3 -11.90 -15.06 18.71
N ALA A 4 -12.47 -16.12 19.29
CA ALA A 4 -12.04 -17.51 19.05
C ALA A 4 -12.23 -17.98 17.60
N SER A 5 -13.03 -17.27 16.78
CA SER A 5 -13.24 -17.60 15.37
C SER A 5 -12.20 -17.00 14.41
N ARG A 6 -11.36 -16.08 14.91
CA ARG A 6 -10.40 -15.30 14.09
C ARG A 6 -8.96 -15.69 14.33
N HIS A 7 -8.63 -16.16 15.53
CA HIS A 7 -7.28 -16.59 15.88
C HIS A 7 -7.16 -18.12 15.69
N ASP A 8 -6.28 -18.55 14.78
CA ASP A 8 -5.91 -19.96 14.62
C ASP A 8 -4.41 -20.07 14.32
N PRO A 9 -3.56 -20.23 15.34
CA PRO A 9 -2.11 -20.31 15.18
C PRO A 9 -1.66 -21.69 14.65
N SER A 10 -2.57 -22.65 14.49
CA SER A 10 -2.24 -23.98 13.93
C SER A 10 -2.17 -23.97 12.40
N ARG A 11 -2.74 -22.95 11.76
CA ARG A 11 -2.78 -22.81 10.30
C ARG A 11 -1.51 -22.15 9.79
N THR A 12 -0.93 -22.75 8.75
CA THR A 12 0.08 -22.11 7.90
C THR A 12 -0.47 -22.06 6.48
N ILE A 13 -0.83 -20.88 6.02
CA ILE A 13 -1.44 -20.67 4.71
C ILE A 13 -0.35 -20.28 3.72
N ARG A 14 -0.33 -20.89 2.53
CA ARG A 14 0.53 -20.49 1.42
C ARG A 14 -0.22 -20.72 0.11
N ALA A 15 0.00 -19.85 -0.87
CA ALA A 15 -0.66 -20.04 -2.16
C ALA A 15 -0.10 -21.27 -2.91
N PRO A 16 -0.94 -22.09 -3.56
CA PRO A 16 -0.49 -23.12 -4.49
C PRO A 16 0.51 -22.60 -5.53
N ARG A 17 1.43 -23.46 -5.95
CA ARG A 17 2.49 -23.16 -6.92
C ARG A 17 2.34 -24.05 -8.17
N GLY A 18 3.08 -23.72 -9.22
CA GLY A 18 3.08 -24.48 -10.48
C GLY A 18 1.81 -24.30 -11.32
N SER A 19 1.62 -25.16 -12.30
CA SER A 19 0.55 -25.05 -13.32
C SER A 19 -0.70 -25.87 -13.02
N GLU A 20 -0.71 -26.68 -11.95
CA GLU A 20 -1.88 -27.49 -11.57
C GLU A 20 -2.96 -26.60 -10.95
N LEU A 21 -4.20 -26.75 -11.43
CA LEU A 21 -5.34 -25.98 -10.97
C LEU A 21 -6.06 -26.68 -9.82
N THR A 22 -6.43 -25.93 -8.79
CA THR A 22 -7.40 -26.36 -7.77
C THR A 22 -8.83 -25.92 -8.15
N CYS A 23 -8.94 -24.78 -8.84
CA CYS A 23 -10.21 -24.21 -9.31
C CYS A 23 -10.50 -24.59 -10.77
N ARG A 24 -11.67 -24.20 -11.29
CA ARG A 24 -12.11 -24.56 -12.64
C ARG A 24 -11.35 -23.88 -13.76
N SER A 25 -10.77 -22.70 -13.51
CA SER A 25 -10.05 -21.90 -14.51
C SER A 25 -8.99 -21.03 -13.87
N TRP A 26 -8.04 -20.50 -14.66
CA TRP A 26 -7.04 -19.56 -14.16
C TRP A 26 -7.64 -18.27 -13.61
N LEU A 27 -8.82 -17.86 -14.08
CA LEU A 27 -9.52 -16.67 -13.59
C LEU A 27 -10.13 -16.87 -12.18
N THR A 28 -10.34 -18.11 -11.75
CA THR A 28 -10.80 -18.47 -10.39
C THR A 28 -9.66 -18.95 -9.50
N GLU A 29 -8.64 -19.59 -10.08
CA GLU A 29 -7.41 -19.98 -9.42
C GLU A 29 -6.58 -18.75 -8.97
N ALA A 30 -6.55 -17.69 -9.76
CA ALA A 30 -5.81 -16.48 -9.43
C ALA A 30 -6.27 -15.83 -8.11
N PRO A 31 -7.56 -15.47 -7.90
CA PRO A 31 -8.02 -14.96 -6.60
C PRO A 31 -7.87 -16.00 -5.48
N PHE A 32 -7.99 -17.31 -5.78
CA PHE A 32 -7.76 -18.38 -4.80
C PHE A 32 -6.32 -18.38 -4.28
N ARG A 33 -5.34 -18.29 -5.19
CA ARG A 33 -3.92 -18.18 -4.84
C ARG A 33 -3.61 -16.86 -4.15
N MET A 34 -4.14 -15.74 -4.66
CA MET A 34 -3.81 -14.43 -4.11
C MET A 34 -4.39 -14.20 -2.70
N LEU A 35 -5.58 -14.72 -2.40
CA LEU A 35 -6.12 -14.72 -1.02
C LEU A 35 -5.17 -15.46 -0.07
N GLN A 36 -4.66 -16.62 -0.49
CA GLN A 36 -3.71 -17.40 0.32
C GLN A 36 -2.34 -16.72 0.40
N ASN A 37 -1.88 -16.05 -0.65
CA ASN A 37 -0.64 -15.28 -0.65
C ASN A 37 -0.68 -14.13 0.34
N ASN A 38 -1.84 -13.47 0.47
CA ASN A 38 -2.06 -12.41 1.46
C ASN A 38 -1.90 -12.92 2.90
N LEU A 39 -1.99 -14.22 3.16
CA LEU A 39 -1.84 -14.84 4.50
C LEU A 39 -0.58 -15.70 4.62
N ASP A 40 0.33 -15.63 3.66
CA ASP A 40 1.61 -16.31 3.73
C ASP A 40 2.44 -15.74 4.91
N PRO A 41 3.04 -16.57 5.79
CA PRO A 41 3.85 -16.10 6.92
C PRO A 41 5.06 -15.24 6.54
N ASP A 42 5.55 -15.35 5.30
CA ASP A 42 6.63 -14.49 4.80
C ASP A 42 6.10 -13.17 4.22
N VAL A 43 4.78 -13.03 4.09
CA VAL A 43 4.08 -11.86 3.52
C VAL A 43 3.36 -11.05 4.61
N ALA A 44 2.47 -11.69 5.38
CA ALA A 44 1.54 -11.06 6.30
C ALA A 44 2.18 -10.71 7.66
N GLU A 45 1.69 -9.66 8.31
CA GLU A 45 2.17 -9.25 9.63
C GLU A 45 1.71 -10.16 10.78
N ARG A 46 0.50 -10.73 10.68
CA ARG A 46 -0.09 -11.61 11.71
C ARG A 46 -1.16 -12.53 11.10
N PRO A 47 -0.77 -13.46 10.21
CA PRO A 47 -1.70 -14.26 9.41
C PRO A 47 -2.61 -15.20 10.22
N GLU A 48 -2.20 -15.61 11.42
CA GLU A 48 -2.99 -16.43 12.34
C GLU A 48 -4.30 -15.74 12.77
N ASP A 49 -4.35 -14.40 12.66
CA ASP A 49 -5.52 -13.55 12.90
C ASP A 49 -6.18 -13.04 11.62
N LEU A 50 -5.78 -13.59 10.47
CA LEU A 50 -6.11 -13.12 9.12
C LEU A 50 -5.57 -11.73 8.78
N VAL A 51 -4.72 -11.14 9.64
CA VAL A 51 -4.21 -9.77 9.51
C VAL A 51 -3.03 -9.76 8.56
N VAL A 52 -3.18 -8.98 7.49
CA VAL A 52 -2.18 -8.80 6.44
C VAL A 52 -1.25 -7.64 6.81
N TYR A 53 -1.77 -6.42 7.01
CA TYR A 53 -1.00 -5.22 7.37
C TYR A 53 -1.90 -4.06 7.86
N GLY A 54 -1.28 -2.98 8.35
CA GLY A 54 -1.93 -1.69 8.58
C GLY A 54 -2.93 -1.70 9.74
N GLY A 55 -2.48 -2.08 10.93
CA GLY A 55 -3.35 -2.33 12.07
C GLY A 55 -4.08 -3.66 11.91
N ILE A 56 -5.42 -3.60 11.79
CA ILE A 56 -6.29 -4.78 11.68
C ILE A 56 -6.78 -5.08 10.25
N GLY A 57 -6.01 -4.68 9.23
CA GLY A 57 -6.35 -4.96 7.82
C GLY A 57 -6.30 -6.46 7.53
N ARG A 58 -7.45 -7.07 7.22
CA ARG A 58 -7.60 -8.54 7.08
C ARG A 58 -7.94 -9.00 5.68
N ALA A 59 -7.60 -10.25 5.37
CA ALA A 59 -7.90 -10.91 4.09
C ALA A 59 -9.32 -11.49 4.00
N ALA A 60 -9.87 -11.93 5.14
CA ALA A 60 -11.23 -12.42 5.30
C ALA A 60 -11.77 -12.06 6.71
N ARG A 61 -13.09 -12.11 6.90
CA ARG A 61 -13.73 -11.63 8.15
C ARG A 61 -13.38 -12.46 9.38
N ASP A 62 -13.35 -13.77 9.19
CA ASP A 62 -13.07 -14.82 10.16
C ASP A 62 -12.71 -16.10 9.38
N TRP A 63 -12.24 -17.15 10.07
CA TRP A 63 -11.77 -18.37 9.42
C TRP A 63 -12.88 -19.12 8.67
N ALA A 64 -14.13 -19.05 9.16
CA ALA A 64 -15.27 -19.66 8.47
C ALA A 64 -15.55 -18.95 7.14
N CYS A 65 -15.47 -17.61 7.10
CA CYS A 65 -15.57 -16.84 5.87
C CYS A 65 -14.41 -17.14 4.92
N TYR A 66 -13.18 -17.26 5.43
CA TYR A 66 -12.01 -17.65 4.63
C TYR A 66 -12.23 -18.99 3.94
N ASP A 67 -12.60 -20.03 4.70
CA ASP A 67 -12.83 -21.38 4.16
C ASP A 67 -13.97 -21.36 3.13
N ALA A 68 -15.07 -20.64 3.41
CA ALA A 68 -16.19 -20.51 2.48
C ALA A 68 -15.82 -19.76 1.19
N ILE A 69 -14.92 -18.78 1.24
CA ILE A 69 -14.43 -18.10 0.02
C ILE A 69 -13.66 -19.10 -0.84
N LEU A 70 -12.74 -19.86 -0.25
CA LEU A 70 -11.95 -20.85 -0.98
C LEU A 70 -12.84 -21.94 -1.62
N GLU A 71 -13.83 -22.47 -0.90
CA GLU A 71 -14.77 -23.45 -1.46
C GLU A 71 -15.64 -22.86 -2.58
N SER A 72 -16.04 -21.60 -2.46
CA SER A 72 -16.78 -20.90 -3.52
C SER A 72 -15.92 -20.75 -4.78
N LEU A 73 -14.66 -20.33 -4.64
CA LEU A 73 -13.73 -20.15 -5.77
C LEU A 73 -13.42 -21.45 -6.51
N LYS A 74 -13.30 -22.58 -5.78
CA LYS A 74 -13.09 -23.91 -6.40
C LYS A 74 -14.21 -24.32 -7.35
N THR A 75 -15.44 -23.88 -7.08
CA THR A 75 -16.65 -24.33 -7.81
C THR A 75 -17.25 -23.25 -8.70
N LEU A 76 -16.74 -22.01 -8.67
CA LEU A 76 -17.24 -20.89 -9.45
C LEU A 76 -17.09 -21.13 -10.95
N GLY A 77 -18.19 -20.98 -11.71
CA GLY A 77 -18.20 -21.05 -13.17
C GLY A 77 -17.61 -19.80 -13.85
N ASP A 78 -17.24 -19.94 -15.13
CA ASP A 78 -16.64 -18.84 -15.90
C ASP A 78 -17.66 -17.72 -16.22
N ASP A 79 -18.96 -18.00 -16.17
CA ASP A 79 -20.04 -17.01 -16.29
C ASP A 79 -20.68 -16.66 -14.95
N GLU A 80 -19.99 -16.89 -13.84
CA GLU A 80 -20.44 -16.55 -12.50
C GLU A 80 -19.52 -15.51 -11.83
N THR A 81 -20.09 -14.80 -10.86
CA THR A 81 -19.40 -13.79 -10.04
C THR A 81 -19.73 -14.00 -8.57
N LEU A 82 -18.69 -14.15 -7.75
CA LEU A 82 -18.77 -14.17 -6.28
C LEU A 82 -18.83 -12.74 -5.73
N LEU A 83 -19.76 -12.48 -4.82
CA LEU A 83 -19.85 -11.23 -4.06
C LEU A 83 -19.24 -11.42 -2.66
N VAL A 84 -18.22 -10.62 -2.35
CA VAL A 84 -17.58 -10.57 -1.02
C VAL A 84 -17.93 -9.26 -0.34
N GLN A 85 -18.66 -9.34 0.76
CA GLN A 85 -19.04 -8.20 1.58
C GLN A 85 -18.23 -8.23 2.87
N SER A 86 -17.40 -7.21 3.13
CA SER A 86 -16.51 -7.11 4.31
C SER A 86 -15.88 -8.46 4.67
N GLY A 87 -15.18 -9.07 3.70
CA GLY A 87 -14.48 -10.34 3.85
C GLY A 87 -15.35 -11.60 4.03
N LYS A 88 -16.64 -11.54 3.72
CA LYS A 88 -17.59 -12.67 3.77
C LYS A 88 -18.15 -12.97 2.38
N PRO A 89 -18.17 -14.23 1.92
CA PRO A 89 -18.82 -14.61 0.66
C PRO A 89 -20.34 -14.63 0.87
N VAL A 90 -21.07 -13.71 0.22
CA VAL A 90 -22.51 -13.50 0.49
C VAL A 90 -23.44 -13.96 -0.63
N GLY A 91 -22.92 -14.21 -1.83
CA GLY A 91 -23.72 -14.72 -2.93
C GLY A 91 -22.90 -14.95 -4.19
N VAL A 92 -23.39 -15.85 -5.04
CA VAL A 92 -22.86 -16.11 -6.38
C VAL A 92 -23.99 -15.86 -7.36
N PHE A 93 -23.72 -15.07 -8.40
CA PHE A 93 -24.70 -14.72 -9.42
C PHE A 93 -24.13 -14.95 -10.81
N ARG A 94 -25.00 -15.35 -11.72
CA ARG A 94 -24.65 -15.47 -13.14
C ARG A 94 -24.42 -14.08 -13.75
N THR A 95 -23.32 -13.94 -14.46
CA THR A 95 -22.91 -12.77 -15.24
C THR A 95 -22.50 -13.22 -16.65
N HIS A 96 -21.22 -13.10 -17.02
CA HIS A 96 -20.65 -13.52 -18.30
C HIS A 96 -19.12 -13.65 -18.21
N ALA A 97 -18.50 -14.33 -19.18
CA ALA A 97 -17.06 -14.61 -19.19
C ALA A 97 -16.17 -13.36 -19.07
N ASP A 98 -16.57 -12.25 -19.69
CA ASP A 98 -15.83 -10.99 -19.61
C ASP A 98 -16.08 -10.15 -18.34
N ALA A 99 -17.02 -10.56 -17.46
CA ALA A 99 -17.24 -9.87 -16.19
C ALA A 99 -16.16 -10.29 -15.16
N PRO A 100 -16.01 -9.56 -14.05
CA PRO A 100 -15.20 -10.02 -12.93
C PRO A 100 -15.73 -11.32 -12.31
N ARG A 101 -14.80 -12.22 -11.93
CA ARG A 101 -15.11 -13.43 -11.14
C ARG A 101 -15.43 -13.09 -9.69
N VAL A 102 -14.86 -12.00 -9.16
CA VAL A 102 -15.12 -11.57 -7.78
C VAL A 102 -15.38 -10.06 -7.72
N LEU A 103 -16.42 -9.66 -7.00
CA LEU A 103 -16.70 -8.27 -6.65
C LEU A 103 -16.64 -8.11 -5.13
N ILE A 104 -15.87 -7.13 -4.66
CA ILE A 104 -15.54 -6.97 -3.25
C ILE A 104 -15.98 -5.59 -2.76
N ALA A 105 -16.73 -5.55 -1.66
CA ALA A 105 -17.08 -4.29 -0.98
C ALA A 105 -16.75 -4.42 0.51
N ASN A 106 -15.67 -3.78 0.96
CA ASN A 106 -15.18 -3.91 2.34
C ASN A 106 -15.24 -2.59 3.11
N SER A 107 -15.67 -2.66 4.37
CA SER A 107 -15.59 -1.55 5.34
C SER A 107 -16.39 -0.29 5.00
N ASN A 108 -17.24 -0.34 3.97
CA ASN A 108 -18.12 0.77 3.60
C ASN A 108 -19.19 0.97 4.67
N LEU A 109 -19.31 2.21 5.16
CA LEU A 109 -20.31 2.65 6.11
C LEU A 109 -20.97 3.92 5.57
N VAL A 110 -22.26 4.10 5.85
CA VAL A 110 -22.94 5.35 5.50
C VAL A 110 -22.22 6.51 6.21
N PRO A 111 -21.96 7.66 5.57
CA PRO A 111 -20.96 8.64 6.05
C PRO A 111 -21.09 9.08 7.50
N HIS A 112 -22.32 9.29 8.00
CA HIS A 112 -22.55 9.68 9.40
C HIS A 112 -22.06 8.62 10.41
N TRP A 113 -22.05 7.35 10.01
CA TRP A 113 -21.63 6.20 10.82
C TRP A 113 -20.20 5.74 10.49
N ALA A 114 -19.48 6.44 9.62
CA ALA A 114 -18.15 6.09 9.16
C ALA A 114 -17.07 6.42 10.20
N THR A 115 -17.20 5.91 11.43
CA THR A 115 -16.24 6.11 12.53
C THR A 115 -15.68 4.78 13.03
N TRP A 116 -14.52 4.84 13.69
CA TRP A 116 -13.94 3.64 14.33
C TRP A 116 -14.84 3.09 15.42
N GLU A 117 -15.50 3.93 16.21
CA GLU A 117 -16.42 3.49 17.27
C GLU A 117 -17.53 2.60 16.72
N HIS A 118 -18.19 3.03 15.64
CA HIS A 118 -19.26 2.25 15.03
C HIS A 118 -18.71 1.03 14.28
N PHE A 119 -17.56 1.16 13.60
CA PHE A 119 -16.88 0.02 12.99
C PHE A 119 -16.60 -1.08 14.03
N HIS A 120 -16.05 -0.74 15.19
CA HIS A 120 -15.75 -1.71 16.26
C HIS A 120 -17.01 -2.30 16.89
N GLU A 121 -18.11 -1.55 16.98
CA GLU A 121 -19.41 -2.08 17.39
C GLU A 121 -19.89 -3.19 16.45
N LEU A 122 -19.82 -2.97 15.14
CA LEU A 122 -20.17 -3.95 14.12
C LEU A 122 -19.19 -5.13 14.10
N ASP A 123 -17.90 -4.86 14.30
CA ASP A 123 -16.85 -5.88 14.33
C ASP A 123 -17.08 -6.88 15.48
N ARG A 124 -17.41 -6.38 16.68
CA ARG A 124 -17.77 -7.23 17.83
C ARG A 124 -19.01 -8.09 17.58
N LYS A 125 -19.92 -7.65 16.71
CA LYS A 125 -21.12 -8.39 16.27
C LYS A 125 -20.82 -9.37 15.12
N GLY A 126 -19.57 -9.45 14.63
CA GLY A 126 -19.21 -10.27 13.46
C GLY A 126 -19.71 -9.71 12.12
N LEU A 127 -19.98 -8.41 12.06
CA LEU A 127 -20.58 -7.73 10.91
C LEU A 127 -19.58 -6.88 10.10
N ALA A 128 -18.37 -6.69 10.60
CA ALA A 128 -17.35 -5.87 9.95
C ALA A 128 -16.04 -6.62 9.73
N MET A 129 -15.27 -6.12 8.77
CA MET A 129 -13.88 -6.43 8.53
C MET A 129 -13.24 -5.15 7.97
N TYR A 130 -12.03 -4.82 8.42
CA TYR A 130 -11.26 -3.72 7.85
C TYR A 130 -10.45 -4.25 6.67
N GLY A 131 -10.77 -3.77 5.46
CA GLY A 131 -10.12 -4.25 4.23
C GLY A 131 -8.77 -3.62 3.96
N GLN A 132 -8.39 -2.55 4.67
CA GLN A 132 -7.31 -1.65 4.26
C GLN A 132 -7.48 -1.34 2.75
N MET A 133 -6.41 -1.34 1.98
CA MET A 133 -6.39 -1.28 0.53
C MET A 133 -6.26 -2.69 -0.01
N THR A 134 -5.07 -3.27 0.02
CA THR A 134 -4.77 -4.56 -0.65
C THR A 134 -4.95 -5.80 0.23
N ALA A 135 -5.30 -5.62 1.51
CA ALA A 135 -5.51 -6.74 2.44
C ALA A 135 -6.79 -7.51 2.08
N GLY A 136 -7.93 -6.81 2.05
CA GLY A 136 -9.24 -7.39 1.75
C GLY A 136 -9.54 -7.57 0.25
N SER A 137 -8.63 -7.13 -0.63
CA SER A 137 -8.75 -7.24 -2.10
C SER A 137 -7.68 -8.13 -2.73
N TRP A 138 -6.90 -8.84 -1.90
CA TRP A 138 -6.04 -9.95 -2.31
C TRP A 138 -5.00 -9.56 -3.37
N ILE A 139 -4.25 -8.49 -3.12
CA ILE A 139 -3.16 -8.06 -4.02
C ILE A 139 -1.96 -7.50 -3.26
N TYR A 140 -1.77 -7.98 -2.02
CA TYR A 140 -0.63 -7.61 -1.20
C TYR A 140 0.57 -8.51 -1.54
N ILE A 141 1.74 -7.89 -1.66
CA ILE A 141 2.98 -8.54 -2.10
C ILE A 141 4.13 -8.28 -1.11
N GLY A 142 3.77 -8.18 0.18
CA GLY A 142 4.70 -7.79 1.23
C GLY A 142 5.10 -6.31 1.15
N SER A 143 6.22 -5.98 1.79
CA SER A 143 6.77 -4.62 1.86
C SER A 143 7.09 -4.05 0.47
N GLN A 144 7.28 -4.92 -0.54
CA GLN A 144 7.55 -4.50 -1.91
C GLN A 144 6.38 -3.71 -2.51
N GLY A 145 5.16 -3.85 -2.02
CA GLY A 145 4.00 -3.13 -2.56
C GLY A 145 4.15 -1.60 -2.53
N ILE A 146 4.85 -1.07 -1.52
CA ILE A 146 4.98 0.38 -1.30
C ILE A 146 6.39 0.91 -1.50
N VAL A 147 7.42 0.05 -1.49
CA VAL A 147 8.82 0.48 -1.49
C VAL A 147 9.17 1.41 -2.67
N GLN A 148 8.61 1.19 -3.86
CA GLN A 148 8.85 2.11 -4.97
C GLN A 148 8.20 3.47 -4.74
N GLY A 149 6.97 3.52 -4.22
CA GLY A 149 6.33 4.80 -3.89
C GLY A 149 7.12 5.60 -2.86
N THR A 150 7.69 4.91 -1.88
CA THR A 150 8.58 5.52 -0.88
C THR A 150 9.91 5.95 -1.47
N TYR A 151 10.49 5.15 -2.36
CA TYR A 151 11.68 5.51 -3.11
C TYR A 151 11.43 6.76 -3.99
N GLU A 152 10.36 6.79 -4.78
CA GLU A 152 10.02 7.96 -5.61
C GLU A 152 9.78 9.21 -4.76
N THR A 153 9.15 9.06 -3.60
CA THR A 153 8.96 10.18 -2.65
C THR A 153 10.30 10.73 -2.19
N PHE A 154 11.23 9.88 -1.78
CA PHE A 154 12.55 10.33 -1.30
C PHE A 154 13.43 10.86 -2.42
N VAL A 155 13.37 10.27 -3.62
CA VAL A 155 14.08 10.78 -4.80
C VAL A 155 13.58 12.18 -5.17
N GLU A 156 12.26 12.39 -5.19
CA GLU A 156 11.69 13.70 -5.52
C GLU A 156 11.97 14.74 -4.43
N MET A 157 11.88 14.35 -3.15
CA MET A 157 12.34 15.18 -2.03
C MET A 157 13.82 15.57 -2.22
N GLY A 158 14.68 14.62 -2.58
CA GLY A 158 16.09 14.87 -2.89
C GLY A 158 16.27 15.87 -4.03
N ARG A 159 15.49 15.78 -5.12
CA ARG A 159 15.52 16.74 -6.24
C ARG A 159 15.14 18.14 -5.82
N GLN A 160 14.07 18.29 -5.04
CA GLN A 160 13.55 19.59 -4.63
C GLN A 160 14.43 20.28 -3.59
N HIS A 161 15.00 19.54 -2.64
CA HIS A 161 15.69 20.12 -1.47
C HIS A 161 17.21 19.98 -1.51
N TYR A 162 17.74 19.01 -2.26
CA TYR A 162 19.16 18.62 -2.22
C TYR A 162 19.79 18.43 -3.61
N GLY A 163 19.17 18.95 -4.67
CA GLY A 163 19.72 18.86 -6.04
C GLY A 163 19.73 17.45 -6.63
N GLY A 164 19.00 16.51 -6.03
CA GLY A 164 18.84 15.14 -6.51
C GLY A 164 19.86 14.14 -5.96
N ASP A 165 20.81 14.59 -5.14
CA ASP A 165 21.83 13.74 -4.54
C ASP A 165 21.65 13.67 -3.01
N LEU A 166 21.32 12.48 -2.51
CA LEU A 166 21.15 12.21 -1.09
C LEU A 166 22.40 11.62 -0.43
N THR A 167 23.54 11.58 -1.13
CA THR A 167 24.81 11.12 -0.55
C THR A 167 25.15 11.94 0.70
N GLY A 168 25.43 11.25 1.81
CA GLY A 168 25.73 11.89 3.09
C GLY A 168 24.52 12.51 3.79
N ARG A 169 23.31 12.28 3.30
CA ARG A 169 22.05 12.69 3.92
C ARG A 169 21.43 11.54 4.71
N TRP A 170 20.55 11.86 5.64
CA TRP A 170 19.78 10.84 6.34
C TRP A 170 18.33 11.24 6.66
N ILE A 171 17.48 10.23 6.68
CA ILE A 171 16.03 10.35 6.90
C ILE A 171 15.67 9.82 8.29
N LEU A 172 14.93 10.60 9.07
CA LEU A 172 14.35 10.19 10.34
C LEU A 172 12.89 9.81 10.14
N THR A 173 12.51 8.62 10.62
CA THR A 173 11.11 8.15 10.58
C THR A 173 10.80 7.15 11.68
N ALA A 174 9.55 6.70 11.75
CA ALA A 174 9.09 5.65 12.63
C ALA A 174 8.09 4.70 11.95
N GLY A 175 7.93 3.52 12.57
CA GLY A 175 7.07 2.43 12.12
C GLY A 175 7.77 1.48 11.15
N LEU A 176 8.01 0.24 11.59
CA LEU A 176 8.54 -0.87 10.80
C LEU A 176 7.49 -1.98 10.65
N GLY A 177 6.24 -1.61 10.38
CA GLY A 177 5.17 -2.54 10.01
C GLY A 177 5.29 -3.05 8.56
N GLY A 178 4.24 -3.69 8.04
CA GLY A 178 4.24 -4.24 6.66
C GLY A 178 4.59 -3.20 5.58
N MET A 179 4.02 -2.01 5.70
CA MET A 179 4.32 -0.88 4.80
C MET A 179 5.49 -0.03 5.34
N GLY A 180 5.47 0.27 6.65
CA GLY A 180 6.52 0.97 7.40
C GLY A 180 7.94 0.46 7.14
N GLY A 181 8.07 -0.87 7.05
CA GLY A 181 9.33 -1.56 6.82
C GLY A 181 9.94 -1.29 5.45
N ALA A 182 9.22 -0.67 4.51
CA ALA A 182 9.78 -0.28 3.22
C ALA A 182 10.62 0.99 3.27
N GLN A 183 10.42 1.85 4.28
CA GLN A 183 11.10 3.14 4.42
C GLN A 183 12.64 3.03 4.46
N PRO A 184 13.25 2.12 5.24
CA PRO A 184 14.70 2.08 5.36
C PRO A 184 15.35 1.63 4.04
N LEU A 185 14.80 0.60 3.38
CA LEU A 185 15.27 0.19 2.06
C LEU A 185 15.07 1.29 1.01
N ALA A 186 13.91 1.94 0.98
CA ALA A 186 13.66 3.03 0.04
C ALA A 186 14.64 4.20 0.21
N ALA A 187 14.98 4.57 1.45
CA ALA A 187 15.99 5.57 1.75
C ALA A 187 17.37 5.14 1.21
N SER A 188 17.79 3.91 1.49
CA SER A 188 19.06 3.37 1.00
C SER A 188 19.13 3.31 -0.53
N LEU A 189 18.03 2.96 -1.21
CA LEU A 189 17.95 2.96 -2.67
C LEU A 189 18.00 4.37 -3.27
N ALA A 190 17.44 5.36 -2.56
CA ALA A 190 17.53 6.77 -2.93
C ALA A 190 18.92 7.38 -2.63
N GLY A 191 19.79 6.65 -1.93
CA GLY A 191 21.16 7.07 -1.61
C GLY A 191 21.34 7.71 -0.23
N ALA A 192 20.30 7.69 0.62
CA ALA A 192 20.34 8.23 1.98
C ALA A 192 20.58 7.15 3.04
N CYS A 193 21.20 7.53 4.15
CA CYS A 193 21.04 6.78 5.40
C CYS A 193 19.62 6.95 5.97
N SER A 194 19.23 6.10 6.92
CA SER A 194 17.97 6.30 7.64
C SER A 194 18.01 5.79 9.07
N LEU A 195 17.34 6.50 9.97
CA LEU A 195 17.03 6.02 11.33
C LEU A 195 15.51 5.79 11.43
N THR A 196 15.10 4.55 11.68
CA THR A 196 13.68 4.21 11.85
C THR A 196 13.39 3.70 13.25
N ILE A 197 12.51 4.39 13.96
CA ILE A 197 12.09 4.04 15.32
C ILE A 197 10.94 3.03 15.28
N GLU A 198 11.06 1.94 16.01
CA GLU A 198 10.03 0.91 16.11
C GLU A 198 9.89 0.44 17.57
N CYS A 199 8.65 0.25 18.02
CA CYS A 199 8.37 -0.10 19.41
C CYS A 199 8.37 -1.61 19.69
N GLN A 200 8.24 -2.45 18.66
CA GLN A 200 8.20 -3.90 18.77
C GLN A 200 9.44 -4.55 18.17
N GLN A 201 10.20 -5.27 19.00
CA GLN A 201 11.38 -6.03 18.55
C GLN A 201 11.06 -7.01 17.41
N SER A 202 9.94 -7.73 17.51
CA SER A 202 9.53 -8.69 16.48
C SER A 202 9.32 -8.05 15.10
N ARG A 203 9.00 -6.76 15.04
CA ARG A 203 8.87 -6.03 13.78
C ARG A 203 10.24 -5.69 13.21
N ILE A 204 11.19 -5.27 14.04
CA ILE A 204 12.59 -5.06 13.64
C ILE A 204 13.19 -6.36 13.09
N ASP A 205 13.04 -7.48 13.82
CA ASP A 205 13.56 -8.79 13.43
C ASP A 205 13.03 -9.25 12.06
N PHE A 206 11.74 -9.00 11.79
CA PHE A 206 11.13 -9.32 10.50
C PHE A 206 11.78 -8.52 9.36
N ARG A 207 12.15 -7.26 9.58
CA ARG A 207 12.73 -6.37 8.55
C ARG A 207 14.19 -6.71 8.31
N LEU A 208 14.91 -7.10 9.36
CA LEU A 208 16.25 -7.67 9.24
C LEU A 208 16.21 -8.98 8.43
N LYS A 209 15.32 -9.91 8.79
CA LYS A 209 15.12 -11.19 8.07
C LYS A 209 14.82 -10.97 6.58
N THR A 210 13.98 -9.99 6.26
CA THR A 210 13.58 -9.68 4.88
C THR A 210 14.53 -8.73 4.16
N ARG A 211 15.62 -8.29 4.80
CA ARG A 211 16.66 -7.39 4.26
C ARG A 211 16.13 -6.00 3.88
N TYR A 212 15.08 -5.54 4.58
CA TYR A 212 14.51 -4.21 4.42
C TYR A 212 15.12 -3.17 5.36
N VAL A 213 15.84 -3.62 6.38
CA VAL A 213 16.72 -2.79 7.24
C VAL A 213 18.06 -3.48 7.38
N ASP A 214 19.16 -2.72 7.44
CA ASP A 214 20.52 -3.26 7.45
C ASP A 214 20.95 -3.69 8.86
N GLU A 215 20.67 -2.86 9.87
CA GLU A 215 21.10 -3.13 11.25
C GLU A 215 20.17 -2.50 12.30
N GLN A 216 20.35 -2.91 13.56
CA GLN A 216 19.71 -2.33 14.72
C GLN A 216 20.77 -1.70 15.64
N ALA A 217 20.47 -0.50 16.14
CA ALA A 217 21.29 0.16 17.15
C ALA A 217 20.93 -0.29 18.57
N ASP A 218 21.90 -0.22 19.48
CA ASP A 218 21.71 -0.61 20.89
C ASP A 218 20.90 0.46 21.66
N ASP A 219 21.15 1.73 21.35
CA ASP A 219 20.46 2.88 21.92
C ASP A 219 20.52 4.10 20.97
N LEU A 220 19.97 5.23 21.41
CA LEU A 220 19.92 6.46 20.62
C LEU A 220 21.31 7.04 20.33
N ASP A 221 22.27 6.90 21.25
CA ASP A 221 23.62 7.45 21.07
C ASP A 221 24.41 6.62 20.07
N ASP A 222 24.31 5.28 20.15
CA ASP A 222 24.85 4.37 19.15
C ASP A 222 24.23 4.62 17.76
N ALA A 223 22.90 4.79 17.69
CA ALA A 223 22.23 5.10 16.43
C ALA A 223 22.78 6.37 15.77
N LEU A 224 22.94 7.45 16.54
CA LEU A 224 23.47 8.72 16.04
C LEU A 224 24.95 8.62 15.63
N ALA A 225 25.77 7.90 16.40
CA ALA A 225 27.17 7.67 16.07
C ALA A 225 27.33 6.90 14.74
N ARG A 226 26.46 5.91 14.50
CA ARG A 226 26.44 5.15 13.24
C ARG A 226 25.95 6.01 12.07
N ILE A 227 24.88 6.79 12.25
CA ILE A 227 24.41 7.75 11.23
C ILE A 227 25.53 8.72 10.84
N GLU A 228 26.23 9.33 11.80
CA GLU A 228 27.36 10.24 11.49
C GLU A 228 28.47 9.51 10.72
N ARG A 229 28.82 8.30 11.14
CA ARG A 229 29.86 7.49 10.49
C ARG A 229 29.53 7.23 9.03
N TYR A 230 28.34 6.72 8.72
CA TYR A 230 27.98 6.34 7.35
C TYR A 230 27.74 7.55 6.46
N THR A 231 27.09 8.58 6.97
CA THR A 231 26.89 9.83 6.21
C THR A 231 28.22 10.48 5.85
N ARG A 232 29.20 10.52 6.77
CA ARG A 232 30.57 11.01 6.48
C ARG A 232 31.29 10.14 5.44
N ALA A 233 31.03 8.84 5.42
CA ALA A 233 31.59 7.91 4.44
C ALA A 233 30.88 7.95 3.07
N GLY A 234 29.77 8.67 2.94
CA GLY A 234 28.94 8.66 1.73
C GLY A 234 28.19 7.34 1.52
N GLU A 235 28.02 6.54 2.57
CA GLU A 235 27.28 5.28 2.52
C GLU A 235 25.77 5.51 2.71
N ALA A 236 24.96 4.59 2.19
CA ALA A 236 23.51 4.58 2.36
C ALA A 236 23.10 3.36 3.22
N LYS A 237 23.01 3.58 4.53
CA LYS A 237 22.75 2.54 5.55
C LYS A 237 21.50 2.83 6.36
N SER A 238 20.73 1.78 6.60
CA SER A 238 19.48 1.85 7.35
C SER A 238 19.61 1.24 8.74
N ILE A 239 19.18 2.00 9.75
CA ILE A 239 19.33 1.66 11.17
C ILE A 239 17.95 1.65 11.82
N ALA A 240 17.57 0.51 12.41
CA ALA A 240 16.43 0.42 13.31
C ALA A 240 16.83 0.83 14.73
N LEU A 241 15.91 1.49 15.44
CA LEU A 241 16.04 1.80 16.86
C LEU A 241 14.79 1.32 17.60
N LEU A 242 14.99 0.44 18.59
CA LEU A 242 13.91 0.00 19.46
C LEU A 242 13.52 1.16 20.40
N GLY A 243 12.30 1.67 20.28
CA GLY A 243 11.82 2.78 21.10
C GLY A 243 10.44 3.29 20.70
N ASN A 244 9.93 4.26 21.46
CA ASN A 244 8.68 4.94 21.13
C ASN A 244 8.98 6.26 20.41
N ALA A 245 8.40 6.45 19.22
CA ALA A 245 8.58 7.66 18.42
C ALA A 245 8.18 8.94 19.16
N ALA A 246 7.11 8.91 19.97
CA ALA A 246 6.68 10.02 20.81
C ALA A 246 7.64 10.36 21.96
N GLN A 247 8.69 9.56 22.18
CA GLN A 247 9.78 9.86 23.12
C GLN A 247 11.06 10.25 22.38
N VAL A 248 11.40 9.50 21.33
CA VAL A 248 12.67 9.66 20.62
C VAL A 248 12.69 10.92 19.77
N LEU A 249 11.62 11.25 19.03
CA LEU A 249 11.61 12.46 18.20
C LEU A 249 11.72 13.76 19.03
N PRO A 250 10.95 13.94 20.13
CA PRO A 250 11.15 15.09 21.01
C PRO A 250 12.57 15.17 21.58
N GLU A 251 13.17 14.04 21.94
CA GLU A 251 14.54 14.00 22.45
C GLU A 251 15.57 14.41 21.39
N LEU A 252 15.42 13.94 20.15
CA LEU A 252 16.26 14.34 19.02
C LEU A 252 16.15 15.84 18.74
N ALA A 253 14.94 16.39 18.74
CA ALA A 253 14.70 17.82 18.57
C ALA A 253 15.35 18.63 19.72
N ARG A 254 15.22 18.17 20.97
CA ARG A 254 15.84 18.81 22.15
C ARG A 254 17.36 18.82 22.08
N ARG A 255 17.97 17.76 21.53
CA ARG A 255 19.43 17.66 21.31
C ARG A 255 19.93 18.52 20.14
N GLY A 256 19.03 19.12 19.35
CA GLY A 256 19.41 19.88 18.15
C GLY A 256 19.95 19.00 17.02
N VAL A 257 19.59 17.71 17.02
CA VAL A 257 19.94 16.80 15.91
C VAL A 257 19.19 17.26 14.67
N ARG A 258 19.87 17.26 13.51
CA ARG A 258 19.30 17.70 12.23
C ARG A 258 19.30 16.56 11.20
N PRO A 259 18.20 15.78 11.09
CA PRO A 259 17.97 14.97 9.91
C PRO A 259 17.79 15.85 8.66
N ASP A 260 17.97 15.25 7.49
CA ASP A 260 17.73 15.90 6.19
C ASP A 260 16.28 15.67 5.71
N CYS A 261 15.54 14.75 6.32
CA CYS A 261 14.10 14.62 6.12
C CYS A 261 13.47 13.99 7.36
N VAL A 262 12.26 14.43 7.71
CA VAL A 262 11.45 13.83 8.79
C VAL A 262 10.10 13.40 8.23
N THR A 263 9.71 12.17 8.56
CA THR A 263 8.40 11.62 8.20
C THR A 263 7.94 10.60 9.24
N ASP A 264 6.75 10.02 9.08
CA ASP A 264 6.23 8.98 9.97
C ASP A 264 5.35 7.99 9.22
N GLN A 265 5.47 6.71 9.56
CA GLN A 265 4.60 5.63 9.06
C GLN A 265 4.17 4.65 10.16
N THR A 266 4.07 5.12 11.42
CA THR A 266 3.30 4.40 12.44
C THR A 266 1.86 4.20 11.98
N SER A 267 1.12 3.26 12.56
CA SER A 267 -0.29 3.03 12.20
C SER A 267 -1.23 4.01 12.92
N ALA A 268 -0.95 5.32 12.81
CA ALA A 268 -1.71 6.37 13.48
C ALA A 268 -3.20 6.43 13.07
N HIS A 269 -3.54 5.83 11.93
CA HIS A 269 -4.91 5.74 11.41
C HIS A 269 -5.85 4.91 12.27
N ASP A 270 -5.32 4.07 13.16
CA ASP A 270 -6.07 3.28 14.16
C ASP A 270 -5.46 3.53 15.54
N PRO A 271 -5.97 4.51 16.31
CA PRO A 271 -5.40 4.85 17.61
C PRO A 271 -5.47 3.74 18.66
N VAL A 272 -6.32 2.72 18.46
CA VAL A 272 -6.43 1.60 19.41
C VAL A 272 -5.36 0.56 19.11
N HIS A 273 -5.26 0.10 17.86
CA HIS A 273 -4.44 -1.05 17.47
C HIS A 273 -3.11 -0.67 16.80
N GLY A 274 -2.89 0.60 16.47
CA GLY A 274 -1.79 1.01 15.60
C GLY A 274 -0.72 1.92 16.21
N TYR A 275 -0.93 2.48 17.41
CA TYR A 275 0.01 3.44 18.00
C TYR A 275 0.22 3.21 19.50
N LEU A 276 1.46 2.94 19.90
CA LEU A 276 1.84 2.71 21.30
C LEU A 276 1.85 4.04 22.08
N PRO A 277 1.03 4.20 23.14
CA PRO A 277 1.06 5.42 23.95
C PRO A 277 2.42 5.63 24.64
N ILE A 278 2.80 6.90 24.83
CA ILE A 278 4.03 7.29 25.50
C ILE A 278 4.10 6.72 26.93
N GLY A 279 5.23 6.12 27.28
CA GLY A 279 5.45 5.53 28.60
C GLY A 279 4.73 4.19 28.86
N TRP A 280 4.04 3.63 27.86
CA TRP A 280 3.45 2.30 27.94
C TRP A 280 4.42 1.26 27.37
N THR A 281 4.36 0.04 27.91
CA THR A 281 5.00 -1.12 27.27
C THR A 281 4.07 -1.72 26.23
N VAL A 282 4.63 -2.51 25.31
CA VAL A 282 3.84 -3.22 24.28
C VAL A 282 2.85 -4.18 24.92
N GLU A 283 3.24 -4.88 25.99
CA GLU A 283 2.38 -5.84 26.70
C GLU A 283 1.17 -5.14 27.31
N ARG A 284 1.39 -4.00 27.97
CA ARG A 284 0.30 -3.19 28.51
C ARG A 284 -0.64 -2.72 27.40
N TRP A 285 -0.07 -2.18 26.32
CA TRP A 285 -0.86 -1.68 25.20
C TRP A 285 -1.77 -2.76 24.60
N LEU A 286 -1.23 -3.95 24.33
CA LEU A 286 -2.01 -5.08 23.81
C LEU A 286 -3.09 -5.55 24.78
N ALA A 287 -2.81 -5.60 26.09
CA ALA A 287 -3.81 -5.97 27.09
C ALA A 287 -4.97 -4.96 27.19
N GLU A 288 -4.66 -3.65 27.13
CA GLU A 288 -5.64 -2.58 27.26
C GLU A 288 -6.52 -2.39 26.02
N GLN A 289 -6.10 -2.85 24.83
CA GLN A 289 -6.94 -2.83 23.63
C GLN A 289 -8.26 -3.58 23.85
N ALA A 290 -8.23 -4.70 24.56
CA ALA A 290 -9.42 -5.47 24.90
C ALA A 290 -10.15 -4.92 26.14
N ALA A 291 -9.40 -4.51 27.16
CA ALA A 291 -9.96 -4.11 28.45
C ALA A 291 -10.60 -2.71 28.43
N ASN A 292 -9.93 -1.72 27.82
CA ASN A 292 -10.38 -0.34 27.80
C ASN A 292 -9.92 0.39 26.50
N PRO A 293 -10.49 0.02 25.34
CA PRO A 293 -10.10 0.59 24.05
C PRO A 293 -10.27 2.12 23.98
N GLY A 294 -11.22 2.69 24.73
CA GLY A 294 -11.40 4.15 24.83
C GLY A 294 -10.19 4.82 25.48
N ALA A 295 -9.70 4.28 26.60
CA ALA A 295 -8.50 4.82 27.24
C ALA A 295 -7.24 4.66 26.38
N VAL A 296 -7.12 3.56 25.63
CA VAL A 296 -6.02 3.38 24.66
C VAL A 296 -6.07 4.45 23.58
N ARG A 297 -7.24 4.65 22.94
CA ARG A 297 -7.45 5.67 21.90
C ARG A 297 -7.01 7.04 22.39
N ASP A 298 -7.50 7.45 23.55
CA ASP A 298 -7.24 8.79 24.09
C ASP A 298 -5.74 8.98 24.43
N ALA A 299 -5.12 7.97 25.05
CA ALA A 299 -3.69 7.99 25.37
C ALA A 299 -2.80 7.99 24.10
N ALA A 300 -3.19 7.23 23.08
CA ALA A 300 -2.49 7.16 21.81
C ALA A 300 -2.57 8.51 21.07
N LYS A 301 -3.75 9.12 20.95
CA LYS A 301 -3.91 10.44 20.31
C LYS A 301 -3.12 11.53 21.04
N ALA A 302 -3.15 11.55 22.37
CA ALA A 302 -2.33 12.47 23.16
C ALA A 302 -0.82 12.28 22.88
N SER A 303 -0.38 11.05 22.64
CA SER A 303 1.01 10.74 22.28
C SER A 303 1.35 11.13 20.84
N MET A 304 0.41 10.97 19.90
CA MET A 304 0.55 11.44 18.51
C MET A 304 0.70 12.95 18.45
N ARG A 305 -0.03 13.69 19.30
CA ARG A 305 0.16 15.14 19.41
C ARG A 305 1.61 15.50 19.76
N VAL A 306 2.19 14.87 20.78
CA VAL A 306 3.60 15.10 21.18
C VAL A 306 4.57 14.75 20.05
N HIS A 307 4.30 13.66 19.32
CA HIS A 307 5.08 13.27 18.13
C HIS A 307 5.02 14.37 17.06
N VAL A 308 3.82 14.84 16.70
CA VAL A 308 3.65 15.87 15.67
C VAL A 308 4.24 17.23 16.11
N GLU A 309 4.18 17.58 17.39
CA GLU A 309 4.89 18.76 17.93
C GLU A 309 6.41 18.67 17.67
N ALA A 310 7.01 17.48 17.79
CA ALA A 310 8.42 17.28 17.45
C ALA A 310 8.68 17.38 15.93
N MET A 311 7.79 16.83 15.09
CA MET A 311 7.88 16.99 13.63
C MET A 311 7.81 18.47 13.23
N LEU A 312 6.90 19.24 13.84
CA LEU A 312 6.79 20.69 13.65
C LEU A 312 8.06 21.43 14.11
N ALA A 313 8.70 20.98 15.19
CA ALA A 313 9.97 21.55 15.64
C ALA A 313 11.11 21.33 14.63
N PHE A 314 11.13 20.20 13.92
CA PHE A 314 12.06 19.99 12.79
C PHE A 314 11.67 20.82 11.57
N HIS A 315 10.37 20.89 11.25
CA HIS A 315 9.87 21.72 10.15
C HIS A 315 10.25 23.20 10.33
N ALA A 316 10.09 23.75 11.55
CA ALA A 316 10.46 25.12 11.88
C ALA A 316 11.98 25.40 11.75
N GLN A 317 12.81 24.36 11.75
CA GLN A 317 14.25 24.45 11.48
C GLN A 317 14.57 24.44 9.97
N GLY A 318 13.56 24.40 9.10
CA GLY A 318 13.72 24.30 7.65
C GLY A 318 14.08 22.90 7.17
N ILE A 319 13.85 21.86 7.98
CA ILE A 319 14.05 20.47 7.56
C ILE A 319 12.81 20.02 6.77
N PRO A 320 12.97 19.44 5.56
CA PRO A 320 11.87 18.80 4.85
C PRO A 320 11.12 17.84 5.77
N THR A 321 9.85 18.15 6.04
CA THR A 321 9.00 17.36 6.93
C THR A 321 7.72 17.08 6.18
N VAL A 322 7.27 15.82 6.21
CA VAL A 322 6.15 15.37 5.39
C VAL A 322 5.34 14.31 6.12
N ASP A 323 4.03 14.32 5.93
CA ASP A 323 3.14 13.23 6.35
C ASP A 323 3.12 12.13 5.29
N TYR A 324 3.33 10.89 5.72
CA TYR A 324 3.38 9.71 4.84
C TYR A 324 2.08 8.91 4.83
N GLY A 325 0.95 9.58 5.02
CA GLY A 325 -0.35 9.04 4.67
C GLY A 325 -0.94 8.08 5.70
N ASN A 326 -0.65 8.30 6.98
CA ASN A 326 -1.19 7.56 8.12
C ASN A 326 -2.15 8.39 8.99
N ASN A 327 -2.47 9.61 8.58
CA ASN A 327 -3.41 10.52 9.24
C ASN A 327 -2.94 11.07 10.61
N ILE A 328 -1.64 10.99 10.94
CA ILE A 328 -1.12 11.44 12.25
C ILE A 328 -1.38 12.93 12.51
N ARG A 329 -1.31 13.79 11.48
CA ARG A 329 -1.63 15.23 11.58
C ARG A 329 -3.06 15.47 12.04
N GLN A 330 -4.01 14.70 11.52
CA GLN A 330 -5.42 14.81 11.93
C GLN A 330 -5.60 14.38 13.37
N MET A 331 -4.97 13.27 13.79
CA MET A 331 -5.06 12.82 15.18
C MET A 331 -4.52 13.88 16.15
N ALA A 332 -3.41 14.53 15.81
CA ALA A 332 -2.86 15.63 16.60
C ALA A 332 -3.75 16.90 16.58
N LYS A 333 -4.34 17.24 15.42
CA LYS A 333 -5.30 18.35 15.30
C LYS A 333 -6.51 18.13 16.18
N ASP A 334 -7.05 16.91 16.23
CA ASP A 334 -8.18 16.55 17.07
C ASP A 334 -7.86 16.65 18.57
N GLU A 335 -6.58 16.60 18.93
CA GLU A 335 -6.08 16.85 20.30
C GLU A 335 -5.69 18.33 20.54
N GLY A 336 -6.13 19.24 19.66
CA GLY A 336 -5.99 20.68 19.83
C GLY A 336 -4.69 21.28 19.30
N LEU A 337 -3.87 20.53 18.53
CA LEU A 337 -2.70 21.09 17.86
C LEU A 337 -3.13 21.84 16.60
N GLY A 338 -3.45 23.13 16.74
CA GLY A 338 -4.05 23.95 15.68
C GLY A 338 -3.22 24.05 14.39
N ASN A 339 -1.91 23.84 14.48
CA ASN A 339 -0.96 23.96 13.37
C ASN A 339 -0.37 22.60 12.94
N ALA A 340 -1.06 21.49 13.24
CA ALA A 340 -0.63 20.14 12.87
C ALA A 340 -0.47 19.92 11.35
N PHE A 341 -1.09 20.76 10.52
CA PHE A 341 -1.05 20.69 9.06
C PHE A 341 -0.05 21.68 8.43
N ASP A 342 0.84 22.31 9.21
CA ASP A 342 1.86 23.22 8.68
C ASP A 342 2.87 22.50 7.76
N PHE A 343 3.03 21.18 7.89
CA PHE A 343 3.77 20.36 6.95
C PHE A 343 2.83 19.52 6.04
N PRO A 344 3.17 19.37 4.75
CA PRO A 344 2.27 18.77 3.75
C PRO A 344 2.24 17.25 3.81
N GLY A 345 1.23 16.66 3.17
CA GLY A 345 1.27 15.24 2.79
C GLY A 345 2.24 15.00 1.63
N PHE A 346 2.75 13.78 1.52
CA PHE A 346 3.72 13.42 0.49
C PHE A 346 3.17 13.48 -0.93
N VAL A 347 1.86 13.31 -1.12
CA VAL A 347 1.27 13.36 -2.45
C VAL A 347 1.24 14.77 -3.04
N PRO A 348 0.66 15.79 -2.38
CA PRO A 348 0.76 17.16 -2.89
C PRO A 348 2.21 17.64 -3.00
N ALA A 349 3.10 17.20 -2.11
CA ALA A 349 4.50 17.64 -2.12
C ALA A 349 5.33 17.02 -3.26
N TYR A 350 5.15 15.72 -3.53
CA TYR A 350 6.13 14.95 -4.32
C TYR A 350 5.50 14.05 -5.40
N VAL A 351 4.36 13.40 -5.11
CA VAL A 351 3.86 12.30 -5.97
C VAL A 351 2.85 12.76 -7.03
N ARG A 352 2.08 13.83 -6.80
CA ARG A 352 0.99 14.24 -7.69
C ARG A 352 1.39 14.42 -9.17
N PRO A 353 2.57 14.96 -9.53
CA PRO A 353 2.99 15.02 -10.94
C PRO A 353 3.09 13.65 -11.64
N LEU A 354 3.33 12.57 -10.89
CA LEU A 354 3.26 11.20 -11.40
C LEU A 354 1.81 10.80 -11.68
N PHE A 355 0.90 11.08 -10.75
CA PHE A 355 -0.54 10.80 -10.92
C PHE A 355 -1.18 11.55 -12.09
N CYS A 356 -0.75 12.78 -12.37
CA CYS A 356 -1.20 13.52 -13.55
C CYS A 356 -0.91 12.79 -14.87
N ARG A 357 0.04 11.84 -14.89
CA ARG A 357 0.37 11.01 -16.06
C ARG A 357 -0.15 9.56 -15.94
N GLY A 358 -1.01 9.30 -14.96
CA GLY A 358 -1.51 7.96 -14.64
C GLY A 358 -0.45 7.01 -14.05
N ILE A 359 0.73 7.53 -13.68
CA ILE A 359 1.82 6.74 -13.11
C ILE A 359 1.51 6.47 -11.64
N GLY A 360 1.56 5.20 -11.23
CA GLY A 360 1.27 4.78 -9.86
C GLY A 360 1.72 3.35 -9.61
N PRO A 361 1.36 2.72 -8.48
CA PRO A 361 1.93 1.47 -7.98
C PRO A 361 1.42 0.21 -8.71
N PHE A 362 1.62 0.18 -10.02
CA PHE A 362 1.40 -0.96 -10.89
C PHE A 362 2.31 -2.12 -10.48
N ARG A 363 1.73 -3.31 -10.34
CA ARG A 363 2.44 -4.50 -9.88
C ARG A 363 1.94 -5.75 -10.59
N TRP A 364 2.77 -6.79 -10.58
CA TRP A 364 2.38 -8.11 -11.02
C TRP A 364 2.95 -9.23 -10.17
N VAL A 365 2.33 -10.40 -10.25
CA VAL A 365 2.63 -11.58 -9.43
C VAL A 365 2.67 -12.82 -10.32
N ALA A 366 3.73 -13.61 -10.19
CA ALA A 366 3.89 -14.87 -10.91
C ALA A 366 3.19 -16.01 -10.18
N LEU A 367 2.05 -16.49 -10.71
CA LEU A 367 1.28 -17.57 -10.06
C LEU A 367 2.03 -18.90 -10.06
N SER A 368 3.03 -19.07 -10.91
CA SER A 368 3.92 -20.23 -10.91
C SER A 368 4.65 -20.39 -9.58
N GLY A 369 4.91 -19.29 -8.86
CA GLY A 369 5.80 -19.26 -7.71
C GLY A 369 7.28 -19.20 -8.08
N ASP A 370 7.61 -19.14 -9.36
CA ASP A 370 8.99 -19.18 -9.83
C ASP A 370 9.55 -17.76 -10.02
N PRO A 371 10.64 -17.39 -9.33
CA PRO A 371 11.23 -16.06 -9.43
C PRO A 371 11.77 -15.74 -10.83
N GLU A 372 12.08 -16.74 -11.64
CA GLU A 372 12.53 -16.56 -13.02
C GLU A 372 11.45 -15.92 -13.91
N ASP A 373 10.17 -16.13 -13.62
CA ASP A 373 9.08 -15.46 -14.33
C ASP A 373 9.12 -13.94 -14.06
N ILE A 374 9.52 -13.52 -12.86
CA ILE A 374 9.75 -12.11 -12.55
C ILE A 374 11.00 -11.58 -13.25
N ALA A 375 12.10 -12.33 -13.26
CA ALA A 375 13.31 -11.91 -13.99
C ALA A 375 13.05 -11.71 -15.50
N ARG A 376 12.24 -12.59 -16.11
CA ARG A 376 11.84 -12.48 -17.52
C ARG A 376 10.94 -11.28 -17.77
N THR A 377 9.98 -11.02 -16.88
CA THR A 377 9.12 -9.83 -16.99
C THR A 377 9.91 -8.54 -16.78
N ASP A 378 10.86 -8.49 -15.84
CA ASP A 378 11.79 -7.36 -15.67
C ASP A 378 12.57 -7.08 -16.96
N ALA A 379 13.14 -8.11 -17.59
CA ALA A 379 13.83 -7.98 -18.87
C ALA A 379 12.89 -7.51 -19.99
N LYS A 380 11.65 -8.00 -20.03
CA LYS A 380 10.63 -7.55 -21.00
C LYS A 380 10.29 -6.07 -20.81
N VAL A 381 10.15 -5.59 -19.57
CA VAL A 381 9.88 -4.18 -19.29
C VAL A 381 11.01 -3.31 -19.84
N LYS A 382 12.27 -3.68 -19.59
CA LYS A 382 13.44 -2.95 -20.14
C LYS A 382 13.44 -2.92 -21.67
N ALA A 383 13.08 -4.03 -22.31
CA ALA A 383 13.01 -4.12 -23.76
C ALA A 383 11.90 -3.24 -24.38
N LEU A 384 10.76 -3.11 -23.69
CA LEU A 384 9.63 -2.29 -24.14
C LEU A 384 9.77 -0.80 -23.81
N ILE A 385 10.59 -0.47 -22.83
CA ILE A 385 10.84 0.90 -22.37
C ILE A 385 12.35 1.15 -22.35
N PRO A 386 13.03 1.15 -23.51
CA PRO A 386 14.50 1.19 -23.58
C PRO A 386 15.10 2.52 -23.12
N ASP A 387 14.34 3.62 -23.24
CA ASP A 387 14.85 4.99 -23.07
C ASP A 387 14.55 5.60 -21.68
N ASP A 388 14.24 4.77 -20.67
CA ASP A 388 14.00 5.22 -19.29
C ASP A 388 15.07 4.69 -18.31
N PRO A 389 16.20 5.42 -18.13
CA PRO A 389 17.28 4.97 -17.26
C PRO A 389 16.87 4.91 -15.78
N HIS A 390 15.89 5.72 -15.36
CA HIS A 390 15.40 5.70 -13.97
C HIS A 390 14.63 4.40 -13.70
N LEU A 391 13.75 4.00 -14.62
CA LEU A 391 13.05 2.72 -14.56
C LEU A 391 14.01 1.54 -14.61
N HIS A 392 15.03 1.57 -15.46
CA HIS A 392 16.01 0.48 -15.54
C HIS A 392 16.78 0.32 -14.24
N ARG A 393 17.25 1.45 -13.67
CA ARG A 393 17.90 1.48 -12.36
C ARG A 393 16.98 0.95 -11.26
N TRP A 394 15.70 1.32 -11.28
CA TRP A 394 14.69 0.77 -10.37
C TRP A 394 14.65 -0.77 -10.46
N LEU A 395 14.54 -1.33 -11.66
CA LEU A 395 14.48 -2.79 -11.85
C LEU A 395 15.78 -3.49 -11.43
N ASP A 396 16.94 -2.91 -11.71
CA ASP A 396 18.23 -3.45 -11.27
C ASP A 396 18.33 -3.49 -9.74
N MET A 397 18.03 -2.37 -9.08
CA MET A 397 18.02 -2.29 -7.62
C MET A 397 16.99 -3.25 -7.00
N ALA A 398 15.81 -3.37 -7.62
CA ALA A 398 14.76 -4.27 -7.18
C ALA A 398 15.16 -5.75 -7.32
N ALA A 399 15.92 -6.12 -8.35
CA ALA A 399 16.45 -7.47 -8.51
C ALA A 399 17.57 -7.78 -7.50
N GLU A 400 18.44 -6.82 -7.20
CA GLU A 400 19.57 -7.00 -6.29
C GLU A 400 19.17 -6.98 -4.81
N ARG A 401 18.28 -6.07 -4.43
CA ARG A 401 18.03 -5.72 -3.02
C ARG A 401 16.72 -6.25 -2.46
N ILE A 402 15.69 -6.46 -3.29
CA ILE A 402 14.37 -6.88 -2.80
C ILE A 402 14.28 -8.41 -2.76
N ALA A 403 14.16 -8.97 -1.55
CA ALA A 403 13.77 -10.37 -1.39
C ALA A 403 12.28 -10.55 -1.72
N PHE A 404 11.93 -11.59 -2.48
CA PHE A 404 10.53 -11.97 -2.67
C PHE A 404 9.90 -12.47 -1.35
N GLN A 405 8.62 -12.18 -1.20
CA GLN A 405 7.79 -12.60 -0.07
C GLN A 405 6.57 -13.33 -0.64
N GLY A 406 6.38 -14.62 -0.30
CA GLY A 406 5.31 -15.43 -0.88
C GLY A 406 5.52 -15.73 -2.37
N LEU A 407 4.50 -15.50 -3.19
CA LEU A 407 4.62 -15.56 -4.65
C LEU A 407 5.57 -14.45 -5.14
N PRO A 408 6.54 -14.75 -6.02
CA PRO A 408 7.38 -13.73 -6.64
C PRO A 408 6.51 -12.67 -7.32
N ALA A 409 6.80 -11.42 -6.99
CA ALA A 409 6.05 -10.27 -7.44
C ALA A 409 6.98 -9.10 -7.70
N ARG A 410 6.54 -8.15 -8.52
CA ARG A 410 7.28 -6.93 -8.83
C ARG A 410 6.36 -5.73 -8.74
N ILE A 411 6.87 -4.66 -8.13
CA ILE A 411 6.32 -3.31 -8.24
C ILE A 411 7.11 -2.56 -9.33
N CYS A 412 6.42 -1.86 -10.22
CA CYS A 412 7.05 -1.00 -11.23
C CYS A 412 6.08 0.12 -11.61
N TRP A 413 6.36 1.35 -11.19
CA TRP A 413 5.50 2.50 -11.44
C TRP A 413 5.51 2.89 -12.91
N VAL A 414 4.39 2.67 -13.58
CA VAL A 414 4.19 3.01 -15.00
C VAL A 414 2.82 3.65 -15.22
N GLY A 415 2.74 4.49 -16.25
CA GLY A 415 1.60 5.36 -16.51
C GLY A 415 0.62 4.88 -17.57
N LEU A 416 -0.32 5.78 -17.89
CA LEU A 416 -1.20 5.64 -19.05
C LEU A 416 -0.36 5.42 -20.32
N GLY A 417 -0.81 4.50 -21.17
CA GLY A 417 -0.12 4.12 -22.40
C GLY A 417 0.92 3.02 -22.24
N LEU A 418 1.51 2.83 -21.05
CA LEU A 418 2.49 1.76 -20.79
C LEU A 418 1.89 0.53 -20.12
N ARG A 419 0.93 0.72 -19.19
CA ARG A 419 0.31 -0.41 -18.46
C ARG A 419 -0.29 -1.46 -19.38
N HIS A 420 -1.10 -1.06 -20.38
CA HIS A 420 -1.69 -2.02 -21.33
C HIS A 420 -0.65 -2.70 -22.23
N LYS A 421 0.41 -1.98 -22.65
CA LYS A 421 1.50 -2.57 -23.45
C LYS A 421 2.24 -3.66 -22.68
N LEU A 422 2.56 -3.40 -21.42
CA LEU A 422 3.17 -4.40 -20.54
C LEU A 422 2.22 -5.58 -20.31
N GLY A 423 0.95 -5.34 -20.02
CA GLY A 423 -0.03 -6.40 -19.82
C GLY A 423 -0.19 -7.31 -21.04
N LEU A 424 -0.31 -6.74 -22.24
CA LEU A 424 -0.38 -7.51 -23.49
C LEU A 424 0.89 -8.31 -23.73
N ALA A 425 2.06 -7.72 -23.47
CA ALA A 425 3.33 -8.43 -23.60
C ALA A 425 3.46 -9.58 -22.60
N PHE A 426 3.04 -9.40 -21.35
CA PHE A 426 3.05 -10.46 -20.35
C PHE A 426 2.06 -11.58 -20.74
N ASN A 427 0.89 -11.23 -21.26
CA ASN A 427 -0.07 -12.21 -21.77
C ASN A 427 0.49 -13.03 -22.94
N GLU A 428 1.20 -12.37 -23.87
CA GLU A 428 1.94 -13.06 -24.94
C GLU A 428 3.00 -14.03 -24.39
N MET A 429 3.77 -13.60 -23.39
CA MET A 429 4.80 -14.44 -22.78
C MET A 429 4.20 -15.66 -22.07
N VAL A 430 3.01 -15.55 -21.48
CA VAL A 430 2.27 -16.71 -20.95
C VAL A 430 1.81 -17.62 -22.09
N ARG A 431 1.25 -17.05 -23.18
CA ARG A 431 0.75 -17.81 -24.34
C ARG A 431 1.84 -18.63 -25.03
N THR A 432 3.05 -18.07 -25.13
CA THR A 432 4.21 -18.69 -25.76
C THR A 432 4.98 -19.64 -24.84
N GLY A 433 4.66 -19.68 -23.55
CA GLY A 433 5.37 -20.47 -22.54
C GLY A 433 6.72 -19.88 -22.12
N GLU A 434 7.00 -18.62 -22.49
CA GLU A 434 8.13 -17.86 -21.92
C GLU A 434 7.93 -17.64 -20.40
N LEU A 435 6.67 -17.54 -19.94
CA LEU A 435 6.34 -17.59 -18.50
C LEU A 435 5.68 -18.93 -18.16
N LYS A 436 6.00 -19.49 -17.00
CA LYS A 436 5.63 -20.87 -16.64
C LYS A 436 4.16 -21.02 -16.24
N ALA A 437 3.50 -19.95 -15.83
CA ALA A 437 2.09 -19.89 -15.51
C ALA A 437 1.55 -18.47 -15.70
N PRO A 438 0.23 -18.26 -15.63
CA PRO A 438 -0.38 -16.93 -15.70
C PRO A 438 0.18 -15.92 -14.70
N ILE A 439 0.15 -14.66 -15.13
CA ILE A 439 0.53 -13.51 -14.32
C ILE A 439 -0.72 -12.78 -13.84
N VAL A 440 -0.75 -12.43 -12.56
CA VAL A 440 -1.73 -11.48 -12.01
C VAL A 440 -1.16 -10.08 -12.13
N ILE A 441 -1.92 -9.14 -12.69
CA ILE A 441 -1.59 -7.72 -12.75
C ILE A 441 -2.58 -6.95 -11.90
N GLY A 442 -2.07 -6.11 -11.00
CA GLY A 442 -2.91 -5.24 -10.18
C GLY A 442 -2.15 -4.02 -9.70
N ARG A 443 -2.64 -3.42 -8.62
CA ARG A 443 -2.04 -2.24 -7.99
C ARG A 443 -2.51 -2.09 -6.55
N ASP A 444 -1.90 -1.14 -5.84
CA ASP A 444 -2.52 -0.58 -4.63
C ASP A 444 -3.83 0.16 -5.00
N HIS A 445 -4.66 0.45 -3.99
CA HIS A 445 -5.80 1.35 -4.15
C HIS A 445 -5.36 2.82 -4.13
N LEU A 446 -4.15 3.10 -3.62
CA LEU A 446 -3.44 4.35 -3.88
C LEU A 446 -3.02 4.36 -5.35
N ASP A 447 -3.77 5.06 -6.19
CA ASP A 447 -3.40 5.33 -7.58
C ASP A 447 -4.16 6.56 -8.08
N SER A 448 -3.69 7.13 -9.19
CA SER A 448 -4.13 8.40 -9.77
C SER A 448 -5.65 8.58 -9.88
N GLY A 449 -6.41 7.53 -10.21
CA GLY A 449 -7.87 7.61 -10.43
C GLY A 449 -8.72 6.88 -9.40
N SER A 450 -8.11 6.23 -8.42
CA SER A 450 -8.79 5.19 -7.64
C SER A 450 -8.99 5.53 -6.17
N VAL A 451 -8.76 6.77 -5.75
CA VAL A 451 -8.89 7.17 -4.35
C VAL A 451 -9.31 8.62 -4.19
N ALA A 452 -10.19 8.86 -3.22
CA ALA A 452 -10.46 10.16 -2.61
C ALA A 452 -10.06 10.08 -1.14
N SER A 453 -9.15 10.95 -0.71
CA SER A 453 -8.52 10.95 0.61
C SER A 453 -7.90 12.34 0.90
N PRO A 454 -8.68 13.25 1.52
CA PRO A 454 -8.29 14.65 1.70
C PRO A 454 -7.04 14.89 2.57
N ASN A 455 -6.64 13.90 3.37
CA ASN A 455 -5.45 13.97 4.22
C ASN A 455 -4.26 13.21 3.62
N ARG A 456 -4.36 12.77 2.35
CA ARG A 456 -3.31 12.02 1.66
C ARG A 456 -3.33 12.25 0.14
N GLU A 457 -3.92 11.36 -0.65
CA GLU A 457 -3.76 11.39 -2.11
C GLU A 457 -4.40 12.60 -2.78
N THR A 458 -5.52 13.06 -2.24
CA THR A 458 -6.29 14.18 -2.79
C THR A 458 -6.19 15.42 -1.90
N GLU A 459 -5.20 15.49 -1.01
CA GLU A 459 -4.94 16.66 -0.18
C GLU A 459 -4.55 17.88 -1.01
N ALA A 460 -5.23 19.00 -0.85
CA ALA A 460 -4.97 20.24 -1.56
C ALA A 460 -5.01 20.06 -3.08
N MET A 461 -6.14 19.57 -3.61
CA MET A 461 -6.39 19.60 -5.05
C MET A 461 -6.43 21.07 -5.53
N ALA A 462 -5.96 21.35 -6.75
CA ALA A 462 -5.83 22.72 -7.25
C ALA A 462 -7.18 23.47 -7.34
N ASP A 463 -8.27 22.74 -7.50
CA ASP A 463 -9.66 23.22 -7.56
C ASP A 463 -10.43 23.05 -6.23
N GLY A 464 -9.79 22.51 -5.19
CA GLY A 464 -10.42 22.21 -3.90
C GLY A 464 -11.33 20.97 -3.89
N SER A 465 -11.26 20.10 -4.90
CA SER A 465 -12.06 18.87 -5.03
C SER A 465 -11.62 17.70 -4.13
N ASP A 466 -10.86 17.98 -3.06
CA ASP A 466 -10.21 17.01 -2.18
C ASP A 466 -11.14 15.86 -1.75
N ALA A 467 -12.37 16.19 -1.35
CA ALA A 467 -13.35 15.27 -0.77
C ALA A 467 -14.31 14.64 -1.80
N VAL A 468 -14.18 14.95 -3.09
CA VAL A 468 -15.06 14.38 -4.14
C VAL A 468 -14.73 12.91 -4.33
N SER A 469 -15.62 12.03 -3.86
CA SER A 469 -15.43 10.57 -3.91
C SER A 469 -16.13 9.88 -5.07
N ASP A 470 -16.72 10.60 -6.03
CA ASP A 470 -17.30 9.99 -7.22
C ASP A 470 -16.26 9.22 -8.05
N TRP A 471 -15.03 9.73 -8.12
CA TRP A 471 -13.94 9.18 -8.94
C TRP A 471 -13.57 7.71 -8.63
N PRO A 472 -13.29 7.30 -7.38
CA PRO A 472 -13.03 5.90 -7.06
C PRO A 472 -14.22 4.98 -7.33
N LEU A 473 -15.46 5.47 -7.18
CA LEU A 473 -16.66 4.71 -7.52
C LEU A 473 -16.74 4.49 -9.04
N LEU A 474 -16.53 5.54 -9.83
CA LEU A 474 -16.49 5.45 -11.29
C LEU A 474 -15.33 4.56 -11.78
N ASN A 475 -14.16 4.64 -11.16
CA ASN A 475 -13.03 3.75 -11.46
C ASN A 475 -13.42 2.29 -11.23
N ALA A 476 -14.07 1.95 -10.12
CA ALA A 476 -14.55 0.58 -9.86
C ALA A 476 -15.58 0.15 -10.93
N MET A 477 -16.59 0.97 -11.19
CA MET A 477 -17.63 0.67 -12.19
C MET A 477 -17.05 0.46 -13.59
N LEU A 478 -16.10 1.29 -14.00
CA LEU A 478 -15.45 1.20 -15.31
C LEU A 478 -14.54 -0.03 -15.41
N ASN A 479 -13.85 -0.41 -14.33
CA ASN A 479 -13.05 -1.64 -14.30
C ASN A 479 -13.93 -2.91 -14.34
N VAL A 480 -15.13 -2.87 -13.74
CA VAL A 480 -16.13 -3.93 -13.91
C VAL A 480 -16.58 -4.00 -15.37
N ALA A 481 -16.93 -2.86 -15.97
CA ALA A 481 -17.36 -2.80 -17.37
C ALA A 481 -16.25 -3.17 -18.38
N GLY A 482 -14.99 -2.88 -18.04
CA GLY A 482 -13.82 -3.19 -18.87
C GLY A 482 -13.44 -4.67 -18.91
N GLY A 483 -13.79 -5.40 -17.85
CA GLY A 483 -13.56 -6.84 -17.71
C GLY A 483 -12.33 -7.21 -16.87
N ALA A 484 -12.10 -6.51 -15.76
CA ALA A 484 -11.12 -6.95 -14.78
C ALA A 484 -11.49 -8.34 -14.21
N THR A 485 -10.54 -9.09 -13.66
CA THR A 485 -10.82 -10.41 -13.05
C THR A 485 -11.45 -10.27 -11.67
N TRP A 486 -10.99 -9.32 -10.86
CA TRP A 486 -11.74 -8.87 -9.69
C TRP A 486 -11.59 -7.38 -9.46
N VAL A 487 -12.65 -6.80 -8.87
CA VAL A 487 -12.74 -5.37 -8.55
C VAL A 487 -13.18 -5.22 -7.11
N SER A 488 -12.63 -4.21 -6.43
CA SER A 488 -12.95 -3.91 -5.05
C SER A 488 -13.27 -2.44 -4.82
N LEU A 489 -14.20 -2.17 -3.90
CA LEU A 489 -14.48 -0.83 -3.38
C LEU A 489 -14.39 -0.87 -1.85
N HIS A 490 -13.44 -0.13 -1.31
CA HIS A 490 -13.12 -0.12 0.10
C HIS A 490 -13.23 1.30 0.68
N HIS A 491 -13.36 1.36 2.00
CA HIS A 491 -13.45 2.60 2.75
C HIS A 491 -12.46 2.63 3.92
N GLY A 492 -11.84 3.79 4.12
CA GLY A 492 -10.95 4.13 5.21
C GLY A 492 -9.52 3.57 5.12
N GLY A 493 -9.12 2.96 4.01
CA GLY A 493 -7.79 2.37 3.86
C GLY A 493 -6.67 3.40 4.02
N GLY A 494 -5.80 3.10 4.99
CA GLY A 494 -4.56 3.80 5.32
C GLY A 494 -4.71 5.11 6.11
N VAL A 495 -5.81 5.85 5.97
CA VAL A 495 -6.11 7.05 6.79
C VAL A 495 -7.18 6.83 7.86
N GLY A 496 -7.82 5.65 7.88
CA GLY A 496 -8.81 5.26 8.89
C GLY A 496 -10.25 5.57 8.49
N MET A 497 -11.20 5.07 9.28
CA MET A 497 -12.64 5.22 9.01
C MET A 497 -13.03 6.70 8.85
N GLY A 498 -13.77 7.01 7.78
CA GLY A 498 -14.31 8.34 7.50
C GLY A 498 -13.42 9.22 6.62
N TYR A 499 -12.17 8.81 6.38
CA TYR A 499 -11.17 9.67 5.74
C TYR A 499 -10.81 9.29 4.29
N SER A 500 -11.24 8.12 3.79
CA SER A 500 -10.99 7.76 2.39
C SER A 500 -12.02 6.80 1.79
N GLN A 501 -12.25 6.93 0.48
CA GLN A 501 -12.95 5.95 -0.34
C GLN A 501 -12.08 5.62 -1.55
N HIS A 502 -11.95 4.33 -1.89
CA HIS A 502 -11.00 3.93 -2.91
C HIS A 502 -11.30 2.56 -3.52
N SER A 503 -10.84 2.35 -4.75
CA SER A 503 -11.05 1.15 -5.54
C SER A 503 -9.77 0.40 -5.87
N GLY A 504 -9.87 -0.92 -5.94
CA GLY A 504 -8.82 -1.81 -6.42
C GLY A 504 -9.25 -2.56 -7.66
N VAL A 505 -8.29 -2.88 -8.53
CA VAL A 505 -8.48 -3.66 -9.74
C VAL A 505 -7.38 -4.69 -9.87
N VAL A 506 -7.75 -5.88 -10.31
CA VAL A 506 -6.81 -6.93 -10.68
C VAL A 506 -7.29 -7.69 -11.91
N ILE A 507 -6.37 -8.00 -12.81
CA ILE A 507 -6.61 -8.71 -14.06
C ILE A 507 -5.58 -9.82 -14.27
N VAL A 508 -6.03 -10.96 -14.79
CA VAL A 508 -5.19 -12.13 -15.06
C VAL A 508 -4.77 -12.15 -16.53
N CYS A 509 -3.47 -12.33 -16.75
CA CYS A 509 -2.86 -12.65 -18.03
C CYS A 509 -2.70 -14.16 -18.14
N ASP A 510 -3.70 -14.84 -18.71
CA ASP A 510 -3.75 -16.31 -18.84
C ASP A 510 -3.27 -16.84 -20.20
N GLY A 511 -2.78 -15.95 -21.07
CA GLY A 511 -2.34 -16.25 -22.43
C GLY A 511 -3.47 -16.28 -23.46
N SER A 512 -4.73 -16.15 -23.07
CA SER A 512 -5.85 -16.20 -24.01
C SER A 512 -6.04 -14.90 -24.79
N GLU A 513 -6.56 -15.00 -26.01
CA GLU A 513 -7.02 -13.82 -26.79
C GLU A 513 -8.17 -13.07 -26.11
N ALA A 514 -8.96 -13.78 -25.30
CA ALA A 514 -10.01 -13.16 -24.50
C ALA A 514 -9.41 -12.25 -23.42
N ALA A 515 -8.29 -12.66 -22.81
CA ALA A 515 -7.56 -11.82 -21.88
C ALA A 515 -6.95 -10.60 -22.57
N ASP A 516 -6.41 -10.72 -23.79
CA ASP A 516 -5.87 -9.56 -24.52
C ASP A 516 -6.89 -8.41 -24.62
N ARG A 517 -8.13 -8.72 -25.03
CA ARG A 517 -9.21 -7.73 -25.14
C ARG A 517 -9.57 -7.09 -23.81
N ARG A 518 -9.56 -7.85 -22.71
CA ARG A 518 -9.84 -7.32 -21.37
C ARG A 518 -8.67 -6.46 -20.87
N ILE A 519 -7.44 -6.92 -21.07
CA ILE A 519 -6.20 -6.23 -20.68
C ILE A 519 -6.08 -4.89 -21.39
N GLU A 520 -6.32 -4.85 -22.71
CA GLU A 520 -6.28 -3.63 -23.51
C GLU A 520 -7.23 -2.57 -22.95
N ARG A 521 -8.48 -2.94 -22.64
CA ARG A 521 -9.46 -2.02 -22.06
C ARG A 521 -9.13 -1.62 -20.62
N VAL A 522 -8.93 -2.59 -19.74
CA VAL A 522 -8.79 -2.36 -18.30
C VAL A 522 -7.51 -1.58 -17.99
N LEU A 523 -6.36 -1.97 -18.57
CA LEU A 523 -5.09 -1.31 -18.30
C LEU A 523 -4.89 -0.01 -19.09
N TRP A 524 -5.81 0.34 -19.99
CA TRP A 524 -5.96 1.68 -20.53
C TRP A 524 -6.87 2.53 -19.65
N ASN A 525 -8.08 2.05 -19.38
CA ASN A 525 -9.13 2.78 -18.68
C ASN A 525 -8.73 3.11 -17.23
N ASP A 526 -8.14 2.17 -16.52
CA ASP A 526 -7.77 2.35 -15.12
C ASP A 526 -6.84 3.57 -14.88
N PRO A 527 -5.64 3.66 -15.50
CA PRO A 527 -4.82 4.87 -15.38
C PRO A 527 -5.43 6.08 -16.09
N ALA A 528 -6.24 5.89 -17.14
CA ALA A 528 -6.90 7.00 -17.84
C ALA A 528 -7.91 7.72 -16.94
N THR A 529 -8.59 7.02 -16.02
CA THR A 529 -9.47 7.67 -15.04
C THR A 529 -8.70 8.62 -14.11
N GLY A 530 -7.43 8.31 -13.83
CA GLY A 530 -6.56 9.20 -13.05
C GLY A 530 -6.13 10.44 -13.81
N VAL A 531 -5.78 10.28 -15.08
CA VAL A 531 -5.50 11.42 -15.97
C VAL A 531 -6.74 12.29 -16.14
N MET A 532 -7.92 11.68 -16.36
CA MET A 532 -9.22 12.37 -16.41
C MET A 532 -9.45 13.20 -15.14
N ARG A 533 -9.38 12.56 -13.96
CA ARG A 533 -9.62 13.22 -12.66
C ARG A 533 -8.71 14.44 -12.43
N HIS A 534 -7.43 14.30 -12.75
CA HIS A 534 -6.47 15.40 -12.54
C HIS A 534 -6.59 16.48 -13.63
N ALA A 535 -6.97 16.13 -14.85
CA ALA A 535 -7.23 17.10 -15.89
C ALA A 535 -8.49 17.93 -15.57
N ASP A 536 -9.53 17.28 -15.03
CA ASP A 536 -10.75 17.93 -14.53
C ASP A 536 -10.44 18.93 -13.42
N ALA A 537 -9.57 18.55 -12.48
CA ALA A 537 -9.09 19.45 -11.42
C ALA A 537 -8.12 20.56 -11.89
N GLY A 538 -7.89 20.70 -13.19
CA GLY A 538 -7.13 21.81 -13.77
C GLY A 538 -5.61 21.64 -13.80
N TYR A 539 -5.06 20.43 -13.64
CA TYR A 539 -3.62 20.22 -13.74
C TYR A 539 -3.16 20.16 -15.21
N ASP A 540 -2.37 21.14 -15.65
CA ASP A 540 -1.85 21.22 -17.04
C ASP A 540 -1.09 19.97 -17.48
N ILE A 541 -0.35 19.32 -16.57
CA ILE A 541 0.36 18.06 -16.84
C ILE A 541 -0.63 16.96 -17.26
N ALA A 542 -1.78 16.90 -16.60
CA ALA A 542 -2.81 15.91 -16.88
C ALA A 542 -3.58 16.24 -18.16
N VAL A 543 -3.90 17.53 -18.40
CA VAL A 543 -4.48 18.00 -19.67
C VAL A 543 -3.54 17.67 -20.84
N GLY A 544 -2.24 17.91 -20.69
CA GLY A 544 -1.23 17.57 -21.68
C GLY A 544 -1.14 16.06 -21.93
N CYS A 545 -1.18 15.25 -20.87
CA CYS A 545 -1.21 13.79 -20.98
C CYS A 545 -2.46 13.29 -21.70
N ALA A 546 -3.65 13.82 -21.35
CA ALA A 546 -4.91 13.46 -21.98
C ALA A 546 -4.89 13.73 -23.49
N LYS A 547 -4.40 14.90 -23.91
CA LYS A 547 -4.24 15.26 -25.33
C LYS A 547 -3.24 14.36 -26.04
N ALA A 548 -2.08 14.09 -25.42
CA ALA A 548 -1.04 13.25 -26.01
C ALA A 548 -1.49 11.79 -26.18
N GLN A 549 -2.34 11.28 -25.29
CA GLN A 549 -2.88 9.92 -25.33
C GLN A 549 -4.22 9.83 -26.08
N GLY A 550 -4.78 10.94 -26.56
CA GLY A 550 -6.04 10.96 -27.29
C GLY A 550 -7.25 10.55 -26.44
N LEU A 551 -7.28 10.94 -25.16
CA LEU A 551 -8.44 10.69 -24.30
C LEU A 551 -9.63 11.55 -24.75
N ASP A 552 -10.81 10.94 -24.83
CA ASP A 552 -12.08 11.64 -25.05
C ASP A 552 -12.61 12.16 -23.71
N LEU A 553 -12.33 13.44 -23.42
CA LEU A 553 -12.77 14.14 -22.21
C LEU A 553 -13.74 15.26 -22.62
N PRO A 554 -15.08 15.04 -22.57
CA PRO A 554 -16.05 15.90 -23.25
C PRO A 554 -16.04 17.39 -22.86
N MET A 555 -15.58 17.71 -21.65
CA MET A 555 -15.51 19.09 -21.14
C MET A 555 -14.13 19.75 -21.33
N LEU A 556 -13.13 19.00 -21.82
CA LEU A 556 -11.75 19.45 -22.04
C LEU A 556 -11.33 19.41 -23.52
N ALA A 557 -12.23 18.94 -24.40
CA ALA A 557 -12.05 18.84 -25.85
C ALA A 557 -11.91 20.22 -26.53
#